data_AF-A0AAU5UPB1-F1
#
_entry.id   AF-A0AAU5UPB1-F1
#
_cell.length_a   1.000
_cell.length_b   1.000
_cell.length_c   1.000
_cell.angle_alpha   90.00
_cell.angle_beta   90.00
_cell.angle_gamma   90.00
#
_symmetry.space_group_name_H-M   'P 1'
#
loop_
_entity.id
_entity.type
_entity.pdbx_description
1 polymer ?
#
loop_
_entity_poly.entity_id
_entity_poly.type
_entity_poly.pdbx_seq_one_letter_code
_entity_poly.pdbx_strand_id
1 'polypeptide(L)' 'MTEVYCGRCGLELSAGGHDDCGRALALEPPRYCAECRRRMIVQVHPMGWSARCSVHGELTSG' A
#
# COMPACT_ATOMS: atom_id res chain seq x y z
N MET A 1 11.39 -1.01 8.26
CA MET A 1 10.31 -1.14 7.26
C MET A 1 10.87 -0.62 5.95
N THR A 2 11.24 -1.51 5.04
CA THR A 2 11.88 -1.12 3.77
C THR A 2 10.84 -1.21 2.66
N GLU A 3 10.45 -0.07 2.12
CA GLU A 3 9.57 0.02 0.96
C GLU A 3 10.32 -0.43 -0.30
N VAL A 4 10.02 -1.64 -0.76
CA VAL A 4 10.60 -2.26 -1.98
C VAL A 4 9.59 -2.29 -3.12
N TYR A 5 8.30 -2.44 -2.78
CA TYR A 5 7.20 -2.56 -3.72
C TYR A 5 6.22 -1.40 -3.63
N CYS A 6 5.65 -1.01 -4.76
CA CYS A 6 4.59 -0.02 -4.82
C CYS A 6 3.31 -0.56 -4.18
N GLY A 7 2.77 0.16 -3.20
CA GLY A 7 1.52 -0.21 -2.52
C GLY A 7 0.29 -0.23 -3.43
N ARG A 8 0.32 0.42 -4.61
CA ARG A 8 -0.83 0.49 -5.54
C ARG A 8 -0.84 -0.61 -6.59
N CYS A 9 0.28 -0.79 -7.30
CA CYS A 9 0.39 -1.71 -8.43
C CYS A 9 1.14 -3.00 -8.10
N GLY A 10 1.92 -3.03 -7.01
CA GLY A 10 2.69 -4.20 -6.57
C GLY A 10 3.95 -4.49 -7.40
N LEU A 11 4.40 -3.55 -8.23
CA LEU A 11 5.70 -3.61 -8.91
C LEU A 11 6.81 -3.09 -7.99
N GLU A 12 8.06 -3.44 -8.28
CA GLU A 12 9.23 -2.92 -7.57
C GLU A 12 9.36 -1.40 -7.79
N LEU A 13 9.69 -0.66 -6.73
CA LEU A 13 9.87 0.79 -6.79
C LEU A 13 11.07 1.17 -7.67
N SER A 14 12.07 0.30 -7.76
CA SER A 14 13.27 0.47 -8.60
C SER A 14 12.96 0.51 -10.10
N ALA A 15 11.82 -0.03 -10.54
CA ALA A 15 11.40 -0.01 -11.94
C ALA A 15 11.00 1.40 -12.45
N GLY A 16 10.79 2.35 -11.53
CA GLY A 16 10.33 3.70 -11.86
C GLY A 16 8.87 3.76 -12.32
N GLY A 17 8.38 4.96 -12.65
CA GLY A 17 7.03 5.17 -13.21
C GLY A 17 5.88 5.13 -12.19
N HIS A 18 6.16 5.33 -10.90
CA HIS A 18 5.15 5.25 -9.82
C HIS A 18 4.53 6.59 -9.43
N ASP A 19 4.69 7.63 -10.24
CA ASP A 19 4.22 8.98 -9.95
C ASP A 19 2.68 9.03 -9.78
N ASP A 20 1.96 8.38 -10.71
CA ASP A 20 0.50 8.23 -10.63
C ASP A 20 0.09 7.33 -9.46
N CYS A 21 0.84 6.25 -9.21
CA CYS A 21 0.60 5.37 -8.08
C CYS A 21 0.74 6.12 -6.74
N GLY A 22 1.72 7.01 -6.63
CA GLY A 22 1.93 7.85 -5.45
C GLY A 22 0.77 8.83 -5.24
N ARG A 23 0.30 9.48 -6.31
CA ARG A 23 -0.91 10.34 -6.25
C ARG A 23 -2.15 9.56 -5.81
N ALA A 24 -2.33 8.34 -6.33
CA ALA A 24 -3.45 7.49 -5.94
C ALA A 24 -3.37 7.05 -4.48
N LEU A 25 -2.19 6.68 -3.98
CA LEU A 25 -1.99 6.24 -2.58
C LEU A 25 -2.18 7.37 -1.55
N ALA A 26 -2.17 8.64 -1.98
CA ALA A 26 -2.54 9.75 -1.11
C ALA A 26 -4.05 9.81 -0.82
N LEU A 27 -4.87 9.18 -1.67
CA LEU A 27 -6.34 9.21 -1.59
C LEU A 27 -6.94 7.82 -1.30
N GLU A 28 -6.27 6.76 -1.74
CA GLU A 28 -6.74 5.38 -1.66
C GLU A 28 -5.83 4.53 -0.76
N PRO A 29 -6.38 3.53 -0.05
CA PRO A 29 -5.59 2.56 0.70
C PRO A 29 -4.63 1.76 -0.19
N PRO A 30 -3.46 1.34 0.35
CA PRO A 30 -2.55 0.44 -0.34
C PRO A 30 -3.19 -0.93 -0.54
N ARG A 31 -3.05 -1.46 -1.75
CA ARG A 31 -3.54 -2.80 -2.12
C ARG A 31 -2.49 -3.88 -1.91
N TYR A 32 -1.21 -3.49 -1.90
CA TYR A 32 -0.07 -4.39 -1.75
C TYR A 32 0.83 -3.94 -0.60
N CYS A 33 1.39 -4.92 0.12
CA CYS A 33 2.40 -4.66 1.14
C CYS A 33 3.70 -4.22 0.46
N ALA A 34 4.23 -3.08 0.90
CA ALA A 34 5.43 -2.52 0.31
C ALA A 34 6.71 -3.32 0.61
N GLU A 35 6.67 -4.26 1.57
CA GLU A 35 7.84 -5.08 1.93
C GLU A 35 7.86 -6.44 1.23
N CYS A 36 6.68 -7.07 1.02
CA CYS A 36 6.61 -8.43 0.47
C CYS A 36 5.68 -8.62 -0.71
N ARG A 37 5.14 -7.53 -1.28
CA ARG A 37 4.25 -7.55 -2.46
C ARG A 37 2.92 -8.28 -2.27
N ARG A 38 2.62 -8.86 -1.11
CA ARG A 38 1.35 -9.55 -0.88
C ARG A 38 0.18 -8.57 -0.89
N ARG A 39 -0.97 -9.01 -1.40
CA ARG A 39 -2.21 -8.24 -1.30
C ARG A 39 -2.60 -8.06 0.17
N MET A 40 -2.97 -6.85 0.51
CA MET A 40 -3.42 -6.50 1.85
C MET A 40 -4.94 -6.65 1.95
N ILE A 41 -5.43 -6.98 3.14
CA ILE A 41 -6.85 -6.91 3.45
C ILE A 41 -7.15 -5.46 3.81
N VAL A 42 -7.95 -4.79 3.00
CA VAL A 42 -8.28 -3.37 3.14
C VAL A 42 -9.69 -3.22 3.68
N GLN A 43 -9.86 -2.38 4.69
CA GLN A 43 -11.14 -2.00 5.24
C GLN A 43 -11.28 -0.47 5.23
N VAL A 44 -12.20 0.03 4.40
CA VAL A 44 -12.55 1.45 4.33
C VAL A 44 -13.69 1.74 5.29
N HIS A 45 -13.60 2.83 6.04
CA HIS A 45 -14.60 3.28 7.00
C HIS A 45 -14.72 4.82 6.96
N PRO A 46 -15.74 5.44 7.57
CA PRO A 46 -15.97 6.89 7.40
C PRO A 46 -14.81 7.77 7.88
N MET A 47 -14.02 7.31 8.84
CA MET A 47 -12.87 8.05 9.40
C MET A 47 -11.54 7.75 8.70
N GLY A 48 -11.52 6.87 7.70
CA GLY A 48 -10.29 6.49 7.00
C GLY A 48 -10.29 5.06 6.49
N TRP A 49 -9.14 4.42 6.54
CA TRP A 49 -8.99 3.03 6.12
C TRP A 49 -7.94 2.32 6.97
N SER A 50 -8.06 1.00 7.05
CA SER A 50 -6.99 0.13 7.51
C SER A 50 -6.61 -0.87 6.41
N ALA A 51 -5.34 -1.23 6.34
CA ALA A 51 -4.79 -2.18 5.39
C ALA A 51 -3.84 -3.12 6.12
N ARG A 52 -4.17 -4.42 6.14
CA ARG A 52 -3.40 -5.43 6.88
C ARG A 52 -2.69 -6.42 5.96
N CYS A 53 -1.38 -6.54 6.13
CA CYS A 53 -0.55 -7.61 5.60
C CYS A 53 -0.54 -8.80 6.56
N SER A 54 -0.57 -10.02 6.03
CA SER A 54 -0.50 -11.25 6.83
C SER A 54 0.84 -11.48 7.54
N VAL A 55 1.89 -10.74 7.16
CA VAL A 55 3.25 -10.90 7.72
C VAL A 55 3.75 -9.62 8.39
N HIS A 56 3.57 -8.48 7.74
CA HIS A 56 4.21 -7.22 8.14
C HIS A 56 3.32 -6.33 9.02
N GLY A 57 2.08 -6.72 9.28
CA GLY A 57 1.17 -5.97 10.15
C GLY A 57 0.22 -5.04 9.39
N GLU A 58 -0.27 -4.01 10.08
CA GLU A 58 -1.35 -3.13 9.62
C GLU A 58 -0.88 -1.69 9.42
N LEU A 59 -1.46 -1.03 8.42
CA LEU A 59 -1.35 0.40 8.13
C LEU A 59 -2.74 1.02 8.25
N THR A 60 -2.82 2.26 8.74
CA THR A 60 -4.08 3.00 8.86
C THR A 60 -3.93 4.41 8.32
N SER A 61 -5.00 4.95 7.73
CA SER A 61 -5.12 6.39 7.49
C SER A 61 -5.43 7.04 8.83
N GLY A 62 -4.46 7.75 9.41
CA GLY A 62 -4.66 8.60 10.59
C GLY A 62 -5.23 9.95 10.21
#